data_AF-A0A9N8DYI0-F1
#
_entry.id   AF-A0A9N8DYI0-F1
#
_cell.length_a   1.000
_cell.length_b   1.000
_cell.length_c   1.000
_cell.angle_alpha   90.00
_cell.angle_beta   90.00
_cell.angle_gamma   90.00
#
_symmetry.space_group_name_H-M   'P 1'
#
loop_
_entity.id
_entity.type
_entity.pdbx_description
1 polymer ?
#
loop_
_entity_poly.entity_id
_entity_poly.type
_entity_poly.pdbx_seq_one_letter_code
_entity_poly.pdbx_strand_id
1 'polypeptide(L)'
;MAAFLFSACGELCNGVSEVCSHVCTKPCQLCGKLCDGFCDGLENCCSFLGEGLSNGCEAFWRSIGELYRTPFSIYVTVAVIFNLPSVYYGMMQLTDLDCKGSQWLCVNAILCLLNAAAAFYMAVAVTRDEPLYSSEQIPMVAARERPSSLFGRAGHMFCYDPWIAAYILVLIAFLVWLWMGVIWTLDGRAAEGCNGDTVGGTIALTLGLGWAFFVFGIGALLIGMCWAYCNDYSTPPEPVVPSSTAPSYGATTGTVPVTATATPLVGAQTGIATATATPIAKKE
;
A
#
# COMPACT_ATOMS: atom_id res chain seq x y z
N MET A 1 11.48 3.24 14.84
CA MET A 1 11.98 3.41 13.46
C MET A 1 11.14 4.39 12.66
N ALA A 2 9.80 4.26 12.61
CA ALA A 2 8.92 5.23 11.94
C ALA A 2 9.18 6.68 12.38
N ALA A 3 9.23 6.96 13.69
CA ALA A 3 9.53 8.31 14.20
C ALA A 3 10.89 8.88 13.73
N PHE A 4 11.90 8.04 13.50
CA PHE A 4 13.20 8.46 13.00
C PHE A 4 13.14 8.80 11.50
N LEU A 5 12.40 7.99 10.72
CA LEU A 5 12.09 8.31 9.32
C LEU A 5 11.28 9.61 9.22
N PHE A 6 10.29 9.82 10.08
CA PHE A 6 9.50 11.05 10.12
C PHE A 6 10.31 12.28 10.53
N SER A 7 11.21 12.15 11.51
CA SER A 7 12.11 13.24 11.91
C SER A 7 13.09 13.61 10.80
N ALA A 8 13.69 12.62 10.13
CA ALA A 8 14.57 12.83 8.99
C ALA A 8 13.82 13.42 7.78
N CYS A 9 12.59 12.95 7.51
CA CYS A 9 11.72 13.52 6.48
C CYS A 9 11.33 14.96 6.78
N GLY A 10 11.06 15.31 8.04
CA GLY A 10 10.70 16.67 8.43
C GLY A 10 11.83 17.67 8.16
N GLU A 11 13.07 17.31 8.49
CA GLU A 11 14.26 18.13 8.19
C GLU A 11 14.53 18.23 6.69
N LEU A 12 14.39 17.12 5.96
CA LEU A 12 14.50 17.09 4.49
C LEU A 12 13.40 17.96 3.84
N CYS A 13 12.15 17.89 4.30
CA CYS A 13 11.05 18.68 3.72
C CYS A 13 11.17 20.18 4.03
N ASN A 14 11.68 20.56 5.21
CA ASN A 14 11.92 21.97 5.54
C ASN A 14 13.01 22.60 4.65
N GLY A 15 14.08 21.87 4.34
CA GLY A 15 15.11 22.34 3.41
C GLY A 15 14.68 22.35 1.94
N VAL A 16 13.72 21.49 1.58
CA VAL A 16 13.30 21.29 0.20
C VAL A 16 12.08 22.14 -0.17
N SER A 17 11.31 22.73 0.75
CA SER A 17 10.05 23.43 0.43
C SER A 17 10.14 24.52 -0.65
N GLU A 18 11.22 25.29 -0.71
CA GLU A 18 11.45 26.30 -1.75
C GLU A 18 11.80 25.67 -3.11
N VAL A 19 12.58 24.58 -3.09
CA VAL A 19 12.98 23.78 -4.27
C VAL A 19 11.81 22.93 -4.77
N CYS A 20 10.99 22.37 -3.88
CA CYS A 20 9.86 21.48 -4.17
C CYS A 20 8.77 22.19 -4.97
N SER A 21 8.54 23.49 -4.76
CA SER A 21 7.53 24.22 -5.55
C SER A 21 7.87 24.23 -7.06
N HIS A 22 9.16 24.39 -7.40
CA HIS A 22 9.67 24.38 -8.77
C HIS A 22 10.01 22.97 -9.28
N VAL A 23 10.48 22.09 -8.39
CA VAL A 23 10.90 20.72 -8.73
C VAL A 23 9.72 19.76 -8.75
N CYS A 24 8.58 20.01 -8.08
CA CYS A 24 7.41 19.12 -8.15
C CYS A 24 6.44 19.46 -9.28
N THR A 25 6.35 20.71 -9.71
CA THR A 25 5.44 21.11 -10.80
C THR A 25 5.78 20.46 -12.14
N LYS A 26 7.07 20.39 -12.49
CA LYS A 26 7.51 19.77 -13.76
C LYS A 26 7.38 18.24 -13.81
N PRO A 27 7.79 17.47 -12.79
CA PRO A 27 7.54 16.03 -12.74
C PRO A 27 6.06 15.70 -12.61
N CYS A 28 5.21 16.51 -11.97
CA CYS A 28 3.77 16.26 -12.00
C CYS A 28 3.20 16.36 -13.43
N GLN A 29 3.62 17.36 -14.21
CA GLN A 29 3.23 17.46 -15.63
C GLN A 29 3.84 16.34 -16.50
N LEU A 30 5.11 15.98 -16.24
CA LEU A 30 5.78 14.89 -16.94
C LEU A 30 5.19 13.53 -16.58
N CYS A 31 4.80 13.34 -15.31
CA CYS A 31 4.12 12.16 -14.82
C CYS A 31 2.75 12.05 -15.48
N GLY A 32 1.98 13.15 -15.59
CA GLY A 32 0.75 13.17 -16.39
C GLY A 32 0.94 12.65 -17.82
N LYS A 33 1.95 13.16 -18.54
CA LYS A 33 2.26 12.69 -19.91
C LYS A 33 2.77 11.25 -19.98
N LEU A 34 3.59 10.83 -19.02
CA LEU A 34 4.06 9.44 -18.90
C LEU A 34 2.90 8.51 -18.56
N CYS A 35 1.92 8.96 -17.79
CA CYS A 35 0.72 8.21 -17.48
C CYS A 35 -0.16 8.05 -18.72
N ASP A 36 -0.34 9.11 -19.52
CA ASP A 36 -1.07 9.00 -20.79
C ASP A 36 -0.43 7.94 -21.71
N GLY A 37 0.90 8.00 -21.91
CA GLY A 37 1.61 7.00 -22.72
C GLY A 37 1.64 5.60 -22.11
N PHE A 38 1.65 5.47 -20.79
CA PHE A 38 1.59 4.18 -20.10
C PHE A 38 0.19 3.56 -20.20
N CYS A 39 -0.86 4.37 -20.08
CA CYS A 39 -2.25 3.97 -20.32
C CYS A 39 -2.43 3.47 -21.76
N ASP A 40 -1.92 4.20 -22.76
CA ASP A 40 -1.98 3.79 -24.17
C ASP A 40 -1.18 2.49 -24.43
N GLY A 41 0.00 2.35 -23.80
CA GLY A 41 0.83 1.15 -23.91
C GLY A 41 0.18 -0.09 -23.28
N LEU A 42 -0.59 0.07 -22.21
CA LEU A 42 -1.26 -1.02 -21.49
C LEU A 42 -2.66 -1.35 -22.00
N GLU A 43 -3.32 -0.44 -22.71
CA GLU A 43 -4.53 -0.74 -23.49
C GLU A 43 -4.23 -1.88 -24.48
N ASN A 44 -3.04 -1.87 -25.09
CA ASN A 44 -2.54 -2.97 -25.92
C ASN A 44 -2.21 -4.25 -25.14
N CYS A 45 -2.01 -4.18 -23.83
CA CYS A 45 -1.75 -5.34 -22.98
C CYS A 45 -3.06 -6.02 -22.54
N CYS A 46 -4.12 -5.25 -22.31
CA CYS A 46 -5.43 -5.83 -21.99
C CYS A 46 -6.08 -6.56 -23.17
N SER A 47 -5.81 -6.16 -24.42
CA SER A 47 -6.25 -6.91 -25.59
C SER A 47 -5.58 -8.29 -25.70
N PHE A 48 -4.40 -8.47 -25.07
CA PHE A 48 -3.68 -9.75 -25.04
C PHE A 48 -4.27 -10.77 -24.05
N LEU A 49 -5.01 -10.32 -23.02
CA LEU A 49 -5.48 -11.17 -21.92
C LEU A 49 -6.90 -11.77 -22.12
N GLY A 50 -7.54 -11.54 -23.27
CA GLY A 50 -8.80 -12.17 -23.66
C GLY A 50 -10.06 -11.60 -22.99
N GLU A 51 -11.23 -11.95 -23.53
CA GLU A 51 -12.54 -11.36 -23.19
C GLU A 51 -12.98 -11.54 -21.72
N GLY A 52 -12.43 -12.54 -21.00
CA GLY A 52 -12.77 -12.77 -19.59
C GLY A 52 -12.17 -11.75 -18.61
N LEU A 53 -11.09 -11.07 -19.02
CA LEU A 53 -10.38 -10.08 -18.19
C LEU A 53 -10.74 -8.63 -18.53
N SER A 54 -11.53 -8.37 -19.58
CA SER A 54 -11.85 -7.01 -20.03
C SER A 54 -12.61 -6.19 -18.98
N ASN A 55 -13.61 -6.80 -18.33
CA ASN A 55 -14.38 -6.16 -17.26
C ASN A 55 -13.51 -5.85 -16.02
N GLY A 56 -12.55 -6.72 -15.72
CA GLY A 56 -11.60 -6.50 -14.63
C GLY A 56 -10.58 -5.41 -14.97
N CYS A 57 -10.14 -5.37 -16.23
CA CYS A 57 -9.23 -4.37 -16.77
C CYS A 57 -9.84 -2.96 -16.70
N GLU A 58 -11.09 -2.74 -17.14
CA GLU A 58 -11.74 -1.42 -17.04
C GLU A 58 -11.90 -0.94 -15.59
N ALA A 59 -12.33 -1.83 -14.68
CA ALA A 59 -12.45 -1.50 -13.26
C ALA A 59 -11.09 -1.17 -12.63
N PHE A 60 -10.04 -1.90 -13.02
CA PHE A 60 -8.67 -1.65 -12.60
C PHE A 60 -8.16 -0.30 -13.13
N TRP A 61 -8.40 0.03 -14.40
CA TRP A 61 -8.02 1.33 -14.98
C TRP A 61 -8.75 2.50 -14.34
N ARG A 62 -10.04 2.36 -14.10
CA ARG A 62 -10.82 3.37 -13.40
C ARG A 62 -10.27 3.60 -11.99
N SER A 63 -9.86 2.53 -11.31
CA SER A 63 -9.19 2.62 -10.02
C SER A 63 -7.84 3.33 -10.14
N ILE A 64 -7.03 3.00 -11.15
CA ILE A 64 -5.76 3.67 -11.44
C ILE A 64 -5.95 5.18 -11.70
N GLY A 65 -6.99 5.56 -12.46
CA GLY A 65 -7.31 6.96 -12.75
C GLY A 65 -7.56 7.80 -11.49
N GLU A 66 -8.30 7.23 -10.53
CA GLU A 66 -8.51 7.85 -9.21
C GLU A 66 -7.20 7.87 -8.39
N LEU A 67 -6.39 6.82 -8.48
CA LEU A 67 -5.08 6.75 -7.80
C LEU A 67 -4.12 7.86 -8.24
N TYR A 68 -4.19 8.32 -9.51
CA TYR A 68 -3.31 9.39 -10.00
C TYR A 68 -3.55 10.75 -9.34
N ARG A 69 -4.71 10.95 -8.71
CA ARG A 69 -5.00 12.16 -7.95
C ARG A 69 -4.43 12.13 -6.53
N THR A 70 -3.92 10.99 -6.10
CA THR A 70 -3.39 10.82 -4.74
C THR A 70 -1.93 11.28 -4.66
N PRO A 71 -1.47 11.73 -3.48
CA PRO A 71 -0.06 12.09 -3.30
C PRO A 71 0.92 10.93 -3.45
N PHE A 72 0.42 9.69 -3.45
CA PHE A 72 1.21 8.48 -3.61
C PHE A 72 1.18 7.93 -5.05
N SER A 73 0.60 8.66 -6.01
CA SER A 73 0.52 8.24 -7.41
C SER A 73 1.89 7.96 -8.02
N ILE A 74 2.86 8.85 -7.80
CA ILE A 74 4.24 8.70 -8.30
C ILE A 74 4.85 7.39 -7.79
N TYR A 75 4.61 7.06 -6.51
CA TYR A 75 5.14 5.83 -5.93
C TYR A 75 4.51 4.58 -6.56
N VAL A 76 3.19 4.59 -6.79
CA VAL A 76 2.49 3.51 -7.47
C VAL A 76 3.04 3.31 -8.88
N THR A 77 3.22 4.39 -9.63
CA THR A 77 3.82 4.35 -10.97
C THR A 77 5.20 3.70 -10.96
N VAL A 78 6.07 4.14 -10.05
CA VAL A 78 7.42 3.57 -9.89
C VAL A 78 7.36 2.10 -9.50
N ALA A 79 6.49 1.72 -8.55
CA ALA A 79 6.32 0.34 -8.15
C ALA A 79 5.88 -0.53 -9.33
N VAL A 80 4.89 -0.10 -10.09
CA VAL A 80 4.37 -0.85 -11.25
C VAL A 80 5.42 -0.97 -12.34
N ILE A 81 6.05 0.14 -12.76
CA ILE A 81 7.03 0.17 -13.85
C ILE A 81 8.22 -0.76 -13.59
N PHE A 82 8.76 -0.76 -12.37
CA PHE A 82 9.96 -1.55 -12.06
C PHE A 82 9.65 -2.98 -11.60
N ASN A 83 8.50 -3.23 -10.95
CA ASN A 83 8.17 -4.58 -10.46
C ASN A 83 7.46 -5.45 -11.50
N LEU A 84 6.54 -4.91 -12.33
CA LEU A 84 5.78 -5.74 -13.29
C LEU A 84 6.66 -6.48 -14.31
N PRO A 85 7.68 -5.86 -14.93
CA PRO A 85 8.54 -6.60 -15.85
C PRO A 85 9.24 -7.78 -15.16
N SER A 86 9.68 -7.59 -13.90
CA SER A 86 10.26 -8.67 -13.10
C SER A 86 9.27 -9.79 -12.79
N VAL A 87 8.00 -9.46 -12.54
CA VAL A 87 6.92 -10.45 -12.40
C VAL A 87 6.75 -11.24 -13.70
N TYR A 88 6.65 -10.54 -14.84
CA TYR A 88 6.52 -11.17 -16.16
C TYR A 88 7.66 -12.14 -16.45
N TYR A 89 8.90 -11.71 -16.24
CA TYR A 89 10.07 -12.57 -16.46
C TYR A 89 10.10 -13.77 -15.51
N GLY A 90 9.73 -13.61 -14.23
CA GLY A 90 9.67 -14.75 -13.31
C GLY A 90 8.57 -15.74 -13.66
N MET A 91 7.41 -15.27 -14.13
CA MET A 91 6.31 -16.15 -14.57
C MET A 91 6.70 -16.99 -15.80
N MET A 92 7.48 -16.41 -16.73
CA MET A 92 7.97 -17.13 -17.91
C MET A 92 8.94 -18.29 -17.57
N GLN A 93 9.50 -18.31 -16.36
CA GLN A 93 10.48 -19.31 -15.93
C GLN A 93 9.87 -20.45 -15.09
N LEU A 94 8.55 -20.42 -14.82
CA LEU A 94 7.87 -21.44 -14.03
C LEU A 94 7.93 -22.86 -14.63
N THR A 95 8.36 -23.00 -15.88
CA THR A 95 8.49 -24.29 -16.57
C THR A 95 9.77 -25.05 -16.23
N ASP A 96 10.81 -24.38 -15.72
CA ASP A 96 12.11 -24.99 -15.39
C ASP A 96 12.51 -24.65 -13.95
N LEU A 97 11.86 -25.29 -12.98
CA LEU A 97 12.13 -25.09 -11.56
C LEU A 97 13.39 -25.82 -11.07
N ASP A 98 14.03 -26.66 -11.90
CA ASP A 98 15.27 -27.34 -11.53
C ASP A 98 16.49 -26.41 -11.63
N CYS A 99 16.40 -25.37 -12.46
CA CYS A 99 17.37 -24.29 -12.58
C CYS A 99 17.33 -23.35 -11.35
N LYS A 100 18.47 -23.18 -10.65
CA LYS A 100 18.56 -22.29 -9.47
C LYS A 100 18.22 -20.84 -9.81
N GLY A 101 18.63 -20.37 -10.99
CA GLY A 101 18.30 -19.04 -11.47
C GLY A 101 16.79 -18.81 -11.64
N SER A 102 16.09 -19.82 -12.15
CA SER A 102 14.63 -19.79 -12.30
C SER A 102 13.92 -19.75 -10.94
N GLN A 103 14.35 -20.58 -9.98
CA GLN A 103 13.85 -20.52 -8.61
C GLN A 103 14.02 -19.12 -8.01
N TRP A 104 15.19 -18.49 -8.24
CA TRP A 104 15.45 -17.14 -7.76
C TRP A 104 14.48 -16.12 -8.38
N LEU A 105 14.27 -16.19 -9.70
CA LEU A 105 13.35 -15.33 -10.44
C LEU A 105 11.89 -15.51 -9.99
N CYS A 106 11.47 -16.74 -9.68
CA CYS A 106 10.12 -17.03 -9.20
C CYS A 106 9.84 -16.35 -7.86
N VAL A 107 10.74 -16.50 -6.88
CA VAL A 107 10.59 -15.83 -5.59
C VAL A 107 10.68 -14.31 -5.75
N ASN A 108 11.56 -13.82 -6.61
CA ASN A 108 11.67 -12.39 -6.91
C ASN A 108 10.36 -11.84 -7.49
N ALA A 109 9.71 -12.58 -8.40
CA ALA A 109 8.40 -12.20 -8.96
C ALA A 109 7.32 -12.09 -7.88
N ILE A 110 7.28 -13.00 -6.91
CA ILE A 110 6.32 -12.92 -5.79
C ILE A 110 6.57 -11.66 -4.96
N LEU A 111 7.82 -11.36 -4.62
CA LEU A 111 8.17 -10.16 -3.85
C LEU A 111 7.86 -8.88 -4.63
N CYS A 112 8.12 -8.86 -5.93
CA CYS A 112 7.77 -7.76 -6.83
C CYS A 112 6.24 -7.54 -6.89
N LEU A 113 5.46 -8.62 -6.96
CA LEU A 113 4.00 -8.53 -6.94
C LEU A 113 3.48 -7.98 -5.60
N LEU A 114 4.07 -8.42 -4.47
CA LEU A 114 3.73 -7.89 -3.15
C LEU A 114 4.08 -6.40 -3.02
N ASN A 115 5.21 -5.95 -3.59
CA ASN A 115 5.59 -4.54 -3.63
C ASN A 115 4.58 -3.71 -4.44
N ALA A 116 4.17 -4.19 -5.62
CA ALA A 116 3.16 -3.52 -6.42
C ALA A 116 1.81 -3.45 -5.67
N ALA A 117 1.35 -4.57 -5.10
CA ALA A 117 0.10 -4.63 -4.33
C ALA A 117 0.12 -3.69 -3.12
N ALA A 118 1.24 -3.60 -2.39
CA ALA A 118 1.40 -2.68 -1.28
C ALA A 118 1.38 -1.21 -1.71
N ALA A 119 1.92 -0.89 -2.89
CA ALA A 119 1.82 0.47 -3.45
C ALA A 119 0.36 0.86 -3.71
N PHE A 120 -0.42 -0.03 -4.33
CA PHE A 120 -1.86 0.17 -4.50
C PHE A 120 -2.58 0.31 -3.16
N TYR A 121 -2.25 -0.56 -2.19
CA TYR A 121 -2.80 -0.49 -0.84
C TYR A 121 -2.57 0.88 -0.21
N MET A 122 -1.34 1.41 -0.25
CA MET A 122 -1.02 2.72 0.33
C MET A 122 -1.82 3.85 -0.31
N ALA A 123 -1.96 3.86 -1.64
CA ALA A 123 -2.73 4.89 -2.33
C ALA A 123 -4.24 4.82 -2.01
N VAL A 124 -4.80 3.61 -1.87
CA VAL A 124 -6.21 3.42 -1.48
C VAL A 124 -6.42 3.73 0.00
N ALA A 125 -5.52 3.32 0.88
CA ALA A 125 -5.63 3.53 2.32
C ALA A 125 -5.56 5.02 2.68
N VAL A 126 -4.74 5.80 1.97
CA VAL A 126 -4.65 7.26 2.17
C VAL A 126 -5.90 8.00 1.71
N THR A 127 -6.62 7.48 0.70
CA THR A 127 -7.84 8.12 0.18
C THR A 127 -9.08 7.78 0.98
N ARG A 128 -9.18 6.56 1.54
CA ARG A 128 -10.34 6.16 2.34
C ARG A 128 -10.40 6.97 3.63
N ASP A 129 -11.43 7.80 3.76
CA ASP A 129 -11.75 8.56 4.99
C ASP A 129 -12.40 7.70 6.09
N GLU A 130 -12.62 6.42 5.83
CA GLU A 130 -13.37 5.60 6.75
C GLU A 130 -12.53 5.17 7.96
N PRO A 131 -13.03 5.42 9.19
CA PRO A 131 -12.47 4.79 10.38
C PRO A 131 -12.76 3.28 10.28
N LEU A 132 -11.77 2.51 9.84
CA LEU A 132 -11.81 1.04 9.75
C LEU A 132 -12.07 0.33 11.09
N TYR A 133 -12.13 1.08 12.19
CA TYR A 133 -12.61 0.61 13.47
C TYR A 133 -14.01 1.17 13.72
N SER A 134 -15.02 0.31 13.55
CA SER A 134 -16.36 0.54 14.09
C SER A 134 -16.23 0.91 15.58
N SER A 135 -16.50 2.17 15.86
CA SER A 135 -16.31 2.87 17.13
C SER A 135 -17.32 2.44 18.20
N GLU A 136 -17.77 1.19 18.23
CA GLU A 136 -18.87 0.82 19.12
C GLU A 136 -18.43 0.60 20.58
N GLN A 137 -17.12 0.50 20.88
CA GLN A 137 -16.69 0.16 22.26
C GLN A 137 -15.47 0.92 22.82
N ILE A 138 -14.96 1.97 22.17
CA ILE A 138 -13.89 2.77 22.79
C ILE A 138 -14.52 3.92 23.59
N PRO A 139 -14.44 3.92 24.94
CA PRO A 139 -15.01 4.96 25.79
C PRO A 139 -14.43 6.34 25.44
N MET A 140 -15.29 7.37 25.54
CA MET A 140 -15.23 8.77 25.09
C MET A 140 -13.95 9.60 25.33
N VAL A 141 -12.84 9.02 25.79
CA VAL A 141 -11.60 9.73 26.13
C VAL A 141 -10.67 9.96 24.92
N ALA A 142 -10.99 9.40 23.75
CA ALA A 142 -10.18 9.51 22.53
C ALA A 142 -10.89 10.22 21.36
N ALA A 143 -11.82 11.15 21.63
CA ALA A 143 -12.23 12.17 20.64
C ALA A 143 -11.12 13.20 20.37
N ARG A 144 -9.85 12.74 20.44
CA ARG A 144 -8.66 13.52 20.18
C ARG A 144 -8.59 13.71 18.68
N GLU A 145 -8.97 14.92 18.26
CA GLU A 145 -8.69 15.57 16.98
C GLU A 145 -8.33 14.59 15.86
N ARG A 146 -9.34 14.20 15.07
CA ARG A 146 -9.06 13.57 13.78
C ARG A 146 -8.06 14.46 13.05
N PRO A 147 -6.89 13.96 12.65
CA PRO A 147 -5.98 14.74 11.84
C PRO A 147 -6.73 15.11 10.56
N SER A 148 -7.08 16.38 10.41
CA SER A 148 -7.72 16.92 9.20
C SER A 148 -6.76 16.93 8.00
N SER A 149 -5.47 16.78 8.30
CA SER A 149 -4.36 16.88 7.37
C SER A 149 -4.08 15.52 6.69
N LEU A 150 -3.85 15.54 5.37
CA LEU A 150 -3.45 14.36 4.59
C LEU A 150 -2.13 13.77 5.10
N PHE A 151 -1.20 14.63 5.51
CA PHE A 151 0.05 14.19 6.13
C PHE A 151 -0.19 13.47 7.46
N GLY A 152 -1.09 13.98 8.30
CA GLY A 152 -1.47 13.33 9.55
C GLY A 152 -2.11 11.96 9.32
N ARG A 153 -2.92 11.81 8.27
CA ARG A 153 -3.50 10.51 7.86
C ARG A 153 -2.43 9.53 7.39
N ALA A 154 -1.54 9.96 6.51
CA ALA A 154 -0.42 9.12 6.06
C ALA A 154 0.49 8.73 7.23
N GLY A 155 0.82 9.68 8.11
CA GLY A 155 1.59 9.45 9.32
C GLY A 155 0.95 8.42 10.26
N HIS A 156 -0.36 8.53 10.46
CA HIS A 156 -1.14 7.58 11.24
C HIS A 156 -1.11 6.17 10.59
N MET A 157 -1.29 6.09 9.27
CA MET A 157 -1.20 4.83 8.52
C MET A 157 0.15 4.15 8.74
N PHE A 158 1.27 4.85 8.56
CA PHE A 158 2.61 4.26 8.77
C PHE A 158 2.89 3.84 10.21
N CYS A 159 2.25 4.47 11.20
CA CYS A 159 2.50 4.18 12.61
C CYS A 159 1.61 3.07 13.18
N TYR A 160 0.36 3.00 12.74
CA TYR A 160 -0.66 2.17 13.38
C TYR A 160 -1.25 1.09 12.46
N ASP A 161 -0.98 1.13 11.16
CA ASP A 161 -1.51 0.14 10.22
C ASP A 161 -0.66 -1.14 10.23
N PRO A 162 -1.22 -2.30 10.64
CA PRO A 162 -0.49 -3.57 10.63
C PRO A 162 -0.10 -4.02 9.21
N TRP A 163 -0.85 -3.65 8.17
CA TRP A 163 -0.52 -3.99 6.79
C TRP A 163 0.75 -3.28 6.31
N ILE A 164 0.96 -2.04 6.77
CA ILE A 164 2.19 -1.30 6.47
C ILE A 164 3.38 -1.88 7.22
N ALA A 165 3.20 -2.33 8.46
CA ALA A 165 4.23 -3.06 9.18
C ALA A 165 4.64 -4.35 8.43
N ALA A 166 3.65 -5.13 7.96
CA ALA A 166 3.91 -6.31 7.13
C ALA A 166 4.64 -5.93 5.83
N TYR A 167 4.26 -4.82 5.20
CA TYR A 167 4.93 -4.32 4.00
C TYR A 167 6.41 -3.95 4.22
N ILE A 168 6.74 -3.31 5.34
CA ILE A 168 8.14 -3.01 5.68
C ILE A 168 8.97 -4.30 5.78
N LEU A 169 8.39 -5.38 6.31
CA LEU A 169 9.06 -6.69 6.35
C LEU A 169 9.27 -7.25 4.93
N VAL A 170 8.29 -7.09 4.04
CA VAL A 170 8.42 -7.46 2.62
C VAL A 170 9.55 -6.68 1.95
N LEU A 171 9.68 -5.37 2.21
CA LEU A 171 10.77 -4.54 1.68
C LEU A 171 12.14 -5.00 2.17
N ILE A 172 12.27 -5.35 3.46
CA ILE A 172 13.52 -5.88 4.01
C ILE A 172 13.85 -7.23 3.38
N ALA A 173 12.87 -8.12 3.29
CA ALA A 173 13.05 -9.43 2.64
C ALA A 173 13.46 -9.26 1.17
N PHE A 174 12.84 -8.32 0.45
CA PHE A 174 13.18 -7.99 -0.93
C PHE A 174 14.61 -7.46 -1.06
N LEU A 175 15.05 -6.55 -0.18
CA LEU A 175 16.42 -6.06 -0.19
C LEU A 175 17.45 -7.18 0.05
N VAL A 176 17.21 -8.05 1.03
CA VAL A 176 18.06 -9.22 1.28
C VAL A 176 18.05 -10.16 0.06
N TRP A 177 16.89 -10.34 -0.57
CA TRP A 177 16.74 -11.18 -1.76
C TRP A 177 17.51 -10.64 -2.97
N LEU A 178 17.52 -9.32 -3.17
CA LEU A 178 18.33 -8.66 -4.21
C LEU A 178 19.82 -8.88 -3.96
N TRP A 179 20.29 -8.73 -2.72
CA TRP A 179 21.69 -9.03 -2.38
C TRP A 179 22.05 -10.50 -2.63
N MET A 180 21.16 -11.44 -2.28
CA MET A 180 21.34 -12.86 -2.62
C MET A 180 21.46 -13.08 -4.12
N GLY A 181 20.66 -12.36 -4.93
CA GLY A 181 20.75 -12.39 -6.40
C GLY A 181 22.09 -11.88 -6.92
N VAL A 182 22.63 -10.80 -6.36
CA VAL A 182 23.98 -10.30 -6.70
C VAL A 182 25.02 -11.40 -6.44
N ILE A 183 25.02 -11.98 -5.24
CA ILE A 183 25.99 -13.01 -4.84
C ILE A 183 25.89 -14.23 -5.75
N TRP A 184 24.67 -14.71 -6.03
CA TRP A 184 24.47 -15.86 -6.90
C TRP A 184 24.91 -15.61 -8.35
N THR A 185 24.75 -14.38 -8.82
CA THR A 185 25.21 -13.98 -10.15
C THR A 185 26.74 -13.94 -10.21
N LEU A 186 27.39 -13.39 -9.18
CA LEU A 186 28.85 -13.32 -9.10
C LEU A 186 29.50 -14.69 -8.92
N ASP A 187 28.88 -15.59 -8.15
CA ASP A 187 29.37 -16.94 -7.91
C ASP A 187 29.10 -17.90 -9.07
N GLY A 188 28.38 -17.47 -10.12
CA GLY A 188 27.95 -18.34 -11.23
C GLY A 188 26.84 -19.33 -10.85
N ARG A 189 26.38 -19.33 -9.60
CA ARG A 189 25.30 -20.20 -9.09
C ARG A 189 23.97 -19.97 -9.80
N ALA A 190 23.75 -18.76 -10.31
CA ALA A 190 22.58 -18.40 -11.08
C ALA A 190 22.42 -19.24 -12.37
N ALA A 191 23.51 -19.78 -12.93
CA ALA A 191 23.49 -20.60 -14.14
C ALA A 191 23.52 -22.12 -13.84
N GLU A 192 23.65 -22.53 -12.58
CA GLU A 192 23.70 -23.95 -12.22
C GLU A 192 22.37 -24.64 -12.51
N GLY A 193 22.43 -25.67 -13.35
CA GLY A 193 21.27 -26.49 -13.72
C GLY A 193 20.35 -25.88 -14.78
N CYS A 194 20.78 -24.79 -15.44
CA CYS A 194 19.94 -24.09 -16.41
C CYS A 194 20.30 -24.48 -17.85
N ASN A 195 19.30 -24.86 -18.64
CA ASN A 195 19.48 -25.18 -20.07
C ASN A 195 19.45 -23.90 -20.92
N GLY A 196 20.50 -23.08 -20.85
CA GLY A 196 20.72 -21.97 -21.79
C GLY A 196 21.21 -20.67 -21.16
N ASP A 197 21.83 -19.84 -22.01
CA ASP A 197 22.48 -18.58 -21.59
C ASP A 197 21.48 -17.44 -21.30
N THR A 198 20.20 -17.63 -21.60
CA THR A 198 19.17 -16.57 -21.49
C THR A 198 18.84 -16.22 -20.04
N VAL A 199 18.91 -17.18 -19.12
CA VAL A 199 18.54 -17.00 -17.70
C VAL A 199 19.43 -15.96 -17.03
N GLY A 200 20.73 -15.97 -17.30
CA GLY A 200 21.68 -15.01 -16.71
C GLY A 200 21.35 -13.56 -17.09
N GLY A 201 20.99 -13.32 -18.36
CA GLY A 201 20.57 -12.00 -18.82
C GLY A 201 19.28 -11.51 -18.16
N THR A 202 18.30 -12.42 -17.98
CA THR A 202 17.05 -12.12 -17.29
C THR A 202 17.26 -11.79 -15.81
N ILE A 203 18.14 -12.53 -15.12
CA ILE A 203 18.50 -12.24 -13.72
C ILE A 203 19.15 -10.86 -13.61
N ALA A 204 20.14 -10.55 -14.46
CA ALA A 204 20.81 -9.25 -14.43
C ALA A 204 19.82 -8.09 -14.65
N LEU A 205 18.88 -8.24 -15.59
CA LEU A 205 17.85 -7.23 -15.87
C LEU A 205 16.91 -7.04 -14.67
N THR A 206 16.34 -8.12 -14.14
CA THR A 206 15.40 -8.06 -12.99
C THR A 206 16.07 -7.56 -11.72
N LEU A 207 17.35 -7.90 -11.51
CA LEU A 207 18.17 -7.35 -10.44
C LEU A 207 18.33 -5.83 -10.59
N GLY A 208 18.65 -5.36 -11.79
CA GLY A 208 18.74 -3.92 -12.10
C GLY A 208 17.42 -3.18 -11.86
N LEU A 209 16.30 -3.76 -12.28
CA LEU A 209 14.96 -3.22 -12.03
C LEU A 209 14.63 -3.19 -10.53
N GLY A 210 15.00 -4.22 -9.77
CA GLY A 210 14.80 -4.26 -8.33
C GLY A 210 15.57 -3.17 -7.58
N TRP A 211 16.84 -2.95 -7.94
CA TRP A 211 17.64 -1.85 -7.38
C TRP A 211 17.11 -0.47 -7.78
N ALA A 212 16.68 -0.32 -9.04
CA ALA A 212 16.05 0.90 -9.51
C ALA A 212 14.76 1.18 -8.73
N PHE A 213 13.90 0.17 -8.52
CA PHE A 213 12.71 0.29 -7.67
C PHE A 213 13.08 0.74 -6.26
N PHE A 214 14.13 0.20 -5.65
CA PHE A 214 14.52 0.60 -4.30
C PHE A 214 14.90 2.09 -4.24
N VAL A 215 15.75 2.56 -5.16
CA VAL A 215 16.21 3.95 -5.21
C VAL A 215 15.07 4.90 -5.57
N PHE A 216 14.41 4.67 -6.71
CA PHE A 216 13.34 5.55 -7.19
C PHE A 216 12.07 5.43 -6.35
N GLY A 217 11.77 4.25 -5.80
CA GLY A 217 10.60 3.99 -4.97
C GLY A 217 10.69 4.72 -3.64
N ILE A 218 11.83 4.66 -2.96
CA ILE A 218 12.05 5.46 -1.75
C ILE A 218 11.95 6.95 -2.08
N GLY A 219 12.60 7.41 -3.16
CA GLY A 219 12.48 8.81 -3.61
C GLY A 219 11.04 9.24 -3.87
N ALA A 220 10.26 8.41 -4.56
CA ALA A 220 8.86 8.68 -4.85
C ALA A 220 7.97 8.70 -3.60
N LEU A 221 8.21 7.81 -2.62
CA LEU A 221 7.52 7.86 -1.32
C LEU A 221 7.82 9.17 -0.60
N LEU A 222 9.10 9.55 -0.51
CA LEU A 222 9.52 10.78 0.17
C LEU A 222 8.89 12.01 -0.47
N ILE A 223 8.91 12.09 -1.81
CA ILE A 223 8.27 13.18 -2.56
C ILE A 223 6.76 13.20 -2.31
N GLY A 224 6.10 12.05 -2.32
CA GLY A 224 4.67 11.95 -2.05
C GLY A 224 4.30 12.41 -0.64
N MET A 225 5.09 12.04 0.37
CA MET A 225 4.90 12.51 1.75
C MET A 225 5.13 14.01 1.88
N CYS A 226 6.16 14.54 1.21
CA CYS A 226 6.45 15.97 1.21
C CYS A 226 5.32 16.76 0.52
N TRP A 227 4.75 16.23 -0.57
CA TRP A 227 3.61 16.85 -1.24
C TRP A 227 2.35 16.83 -0.38
N ALA A 228 2.07 15.72 0.32
CA ALA A 228 0.99 15.63 1.28
C ALA A 228 1.13 16.68 2.41
N TYR A 229 2.35 16.88 2.92
CA TYR A 229 2.65 17.90 3.93
C TYR A 229 2.41 19.33 3.41
N CYS A 230 2.93 19.68 2.24
CA CYS A 230 2.80 21.04 1.69
C CYS A 230 1.35 21.38 1.29
N ASN A 231 0.56 20.40 0.85
CA ASN A 231 -0.82 20.64 0.43
C ASN A 231 -1.72 21.06 1.61
N ASP A 232 -1.46 20.51 2.81
CA ASP A 232 -2.22 20.86 4.03
C ASP A 232 -2.06 22.33 4.44
N TYR A 233 -0.94 22.97 4.14
CA TYR A 233 -0.72 24.40 4.43
C TYR A 233 -1.42 25.35 3.46
N SER A 234 -1.79 24.88 2.27
CA SER A 234 -2.30 25.74 1.20
C SER A 234 -3.79 26.03 1.32
N THR A 235 -4.53 25.19 2.04
CA THR A 235 -5.96 25.41 2.34
C THR A 235 -6.07 26.37 3.51
N PRO A 236 -6.57 27.62 3.31
CA PRO A 236 -6.87 28.51 4.41
C PRO A 236 -7.80 27.80 5.39
N PRO A 237 -7.64 27.96 6.71
CA PRO A 237 -8.58 27.41 7.66
C PRO A 237 -9.97 27.88 7.25
N GLU A 238 -10.86 26.93 6.94
CA GLU A 238 -12.25 27.25 6.63
C GLU A 238 -12.74 28.12 7.78
N PRO A 239 -13.23 29.35 7.51
CA PRO A 239 -13.62 30.26 8.56
C PRO A 239 -14.62 29.51 9.42
N VAL A 240 -14.31 29.36 10.72
CA VAL A 240 -15.17 28.67 11.67
C VAL A 240 -16.50 29.40 11.65
N VAL A 241 -17.44 28.92 10.84
CA VAL A 241 -18.81 29.42 10.86
C VAL A 241 -19.30 28.98 12.23
N PRO A 242 -19.51 29.92 13.18
CA PRO A 242 -19.97 29.54 14.50
C PRO A 242 -21.25 28.76 14.29
N SER A 243 -21.24 27.49 14.68
CA SER A 243 -22.39 26.60 14.54
C SER A 243 -23.51 27.20 15.39
N SER A 244 -24.35 28.02 14.75
CA SER A 244 -25.43 28.77 15.40
C SER A 244 -26.65 27.90 15.66
N THR A 245 -26.50 26.58 15.60
CA THR A 245 -27.40 25.66 16.29
C THR A 245 -27.18 25.80 17.79
N ALA A 246 -27.66 26.94 18.32
CA ALA A 246 -28.10 27.01 19.68
C ALA A 246 -28.99 25.78 19.90
N PRO A 247 -28.73 24.94 20.93
CA PRO A 247 -29.63 23.86 21.26
C PRO A 247 -31.01 24.50 21.50
N SER A 248 -31.92 24.26 20.57
CA SER A 248 -33.34 24.44 20.80
C SER A 248 -33.68 23.47 21.91
N TYR A 249 -33.61 23.94 23.15
CA TYR A 249 -34.28 23.32 24.28
C TYR A 249 -35.78 23.44 23.98
N GLY A 250 -36.27 22.53 23.15
CA GLY A 250 -37.68 22.22 23.08
C GLY A 250 -38.08 21.78 24.47
N ALA A 251 -38.67 22.70 25.23
CA ALA A 251 -39.41 22.42 26.43
C ALA A 251 -40.60 21.55 26.04
N THR A 252 -40.38 20.24 25.92
CA THR A 252 -41.46 19.27 25.81
C THR A 252 -41.98 19.05 27.22
N THR A 253 -42.94 19.88 27.63
CA THR A 253 -43.88 19.59 28.72
C THR A 253 -44.74 18.40 28.30
N GLY A 254 -44.16 17.20 28.38
CA GLY A 254 -44.82 15.93 28.12
C GLY A 254 -44.90 15.13 29.41
N THR A 255 -46.01 15.26 30.13
CA THR A 255 -46.45 14.32 31.16
C THR A 255 -46.57 12.93 30.55
N VAL A 256 -45.68 12.00 30.91
CA VAL A 256 -45.85 10.57 30.59
C VAL A 256 -46.15 9.81 31.90
N PRO A 257 -47.27 9.06 31.96
CA PRO A 257 -47.59 8.22 33.09
C PRO A 257 -46.68 6.98 33.12
N VAL A 258 -46.26 6.63 34.34
CA VAL A 258 -45.57 5.40 34.68
C VAL A 258 -46.44 4.20 34.32
N THR A 259 -46.01 3.37 33.37
CA THR A 259 -46.48 1.98 33.28
C THR A 259 -45.25 1.08 33.26
N ALA A 260 -45.01 0.47 34.41
CA ALA A 260 -44.00 -0.56 34.59
C ALA A 260 -44.52 -1.85 33.96
N THR A 261 -43.87 -2.32 32.91
CA THR A 261 -44.02 -3.71 32.43
C THR A 261 -42.64 -4.35 32.53
N ALA A 262 -42.48 -5.17 33.56
CA ALA A 262 -41.33 -6.04 33.73
C ALA A 262 -41.39 -7.16 32.69
N THR A 263 -40.34 -7.31 31.88
CA THR A 263 -40.13 -8.47 31.02
C THR A 263 -38.98 -9.29 31.60
N PRO A 264 -39.14 -10.62 31.77
CA PRO A 264 -38.14 -11.45 32.44
C PRO A 264 -36.94 -11.74 31.53
N LEU A 265 -35.77 -11.70 32.15
CA LEU A 265 -34.49 -12.19 31.63
C LEU A 265 -34.58 -13.71 31.43
N VAL A 266 -34.52 -14.19 30.18
CA VAL A 266 -34.26 -15.60 29.88
C VAL A 266 -32.81 -15.72 29.45
N GLY A 267 -32.01 -16.33 30.32
CA GLY A 267 -30.63 -16.68 30.04
C GLY A 267 -30.54 -17.82 29.02
N ALA A 268 -29.61 -17.69 28.09
CA ALA A 268 -29.13 -18.78 27.26
C ALA A 268 -27.61 -18.91 27.48
N GLN A 269 -27.23 -19.88 28.32
CA GLN A 269 -25.88 -20.43 28.34
C GLN A 269 -25.71 -21.30 27.10
N THR A 270 -24.72 -21.00 26.26
CA THR A 270 -24.22 -21.93 25.25
C THR A 270 -22.80 -22.35 25.63
N GLY A 271 -22.66 -23.66 25.85
CA GLY A 271 -21.46 -24.31 26.36
C GLY A 271 -20.30 -24.29 25.36
N ILE A 272 -19.11 -24.17 25.94
CA ILE A 272 -17.82 -24.34 25.28
C ILE A 272 -17.57 -25.85 25.16
N ALA A 273 -17.56 -26.36 23.94
CA ALA A 273 -17.09 -27.72 23.65
C ALA A 273 -15.55 -27.73 23.62
N THR A 274 -14.94 -28.35 24.62
CA THR A 274 -13.51 -28.65 24.68
C THR A 274 -13.18 -29.74 23.66
N ALA A 275 -12.37 -29.41 22.65
CA ALA A 275 -11.84 -30.38 21.70
C ALA A 275 -10.64 -31.12 22.33
N THR A 276 -10.82 -32.42 22.57
CA THR A 276 -9.77 -33.34 23.02
C THR A 276 -8.82 -33.65 21.87
N ALA A 277 -7.55 -33.30 22.02
CA ALA A 277 -6.48 -33.65 21.09
C ALA A 277 -6.15 -35.15 21.17
N THR A 278 -6.14 -35.82 20.02
CA THR A 278 -5.71 -37.23 19.87
C THR A 278 -4.22 -37.25 19.50
N PRO A 279 -3.35 -38.00 20.21
CA PRO A 279 -1.95 -38.12 19.83
C PRO A 279 -1.77 -39.07 18.64
N ILE A 280 -1.04 -38.60 17.62
CA ILE A 280 -0.61 -39.40 16.46
C ILE A 280 0.61 -40.22 16.87
N ALA A 281 0.48 -41.55 16.75
CA ALA A 281 1.56 -42.51 16.95
C ALA A 281 2.60 -42.41 15.83
N LYS A 282 3.88 -42.30 16.21
CA LYS A 282 5.02 -42.56 15.33
C LYS A 282 5.06 -44.05 14.96
N LYS A 283 5.17 -44.35 13.67
CA LYS A 283 5.69 -45.63 13.20
C LYS A 283 7.20 -45.49 12.99
N GLU A 284 7.93 -46.43 13.59
CA GLU A 284 9.33 -46.77 13.28
C GLU A 284 9.43 -47.43 11.89
#